data_AF-A0A832JT42-F1
#
_entry.id   AF-A0A832JT42-F1
#
_cell.length_a   1.000
_cell.length_b   1.000
_cell.length_c   1.000
_cell.angle_alpha   90.00
_cell.angle_beta   90.00
_cell.angle_gamma   90.00
#
_symmetry.space_group_name_H-M   'P 1'
#
loop_
_entity.id
_entity.type
_entity.pdbx_description
1 polymer ?
#
loop_
_entity_poly.entity_id
_entity_poly.type
_entity_poly.pdbx_seq_one_letter_code
_entity_poly.pdbx_strand_id
1 'polypeptide(L)'
;MKRRFIVVAGDLEELASQIALLARCVSAALMISHGLRRDSDLVLAVAGGPSIHFVTQKLRNVLPDEGSLLGMLEKALRLCREARRLPQTAHSGVVATPHGVEHYVAGFRYKFFLSTSGADPRSALQRVSDAAVFLLPLSEEATSNEGWDAIKFKLPIGELWPDQVIALINIILDRLLA
;
A
#
# COMPACT_ATOMS: atom_id res chain seq x y z
N MET A 1 -11.22 -9.64 7.75
CA MET A 1 -10.66 -9.83 6.40
C MET A 1 -9.27 -9.21 6.37
N LYS A 2 -8.23 -9.90 5.91
CA LYS A 2 -6.92 -9.27 5.73
C LYS A 2 -6.94 -8.35 4.51
N ARG A 3 -6.38 -7.16 4.65
CA ARG A 3 -6.30 -6.17 3.56
C ARG A 3 -4.85 -5.74 3.38
N ARG A 4 -4.36 -5.80 2.15
CA ARG A 4 -3.05 -5.29 1.78
C ARG A 4 -3.21 -4.13 0.82
N PHE A 5 -2.62 -3.01 1.16
CA PHE A 5 -2.49 -1.89 0.22
C PHE A 5 -1.07 -1.91 -0.36
N ILE A 6 -0.97 -1.76 -1.67
CA ILE A 6 0.31 -1.63 -2.36
C ILE A 6 0.25 -0.34 -3.17
N VAL A 7 1.01 0.66 -2.75
CA VAL A 7 1.23 1.88 -3.53
C VAL A 7 2.42 1.62 -4.46
N VAL A 8 2.19 1.74 -5.76
CA VAL A 8 3.15 1.37 -6.80
C VAL A 8 3.67 2.61 -7.50
N ALA A 9 5.00 2.73 -7.56
CA ALA A 9 5.73 3.75 -8.31
C ALA A 9 6.50 3.11 -9.47
N GLY A 10 6.83 3.88 -10.49
CA GLY A 10 7.70 3.47 -11.58
C GLY A 10 9.16 3.34 -11.16
N ASP A 11 9.63 4.18 -10.22
CA ASP A 11 10.99 4.15 -9.69
C ASP A 11 11.10 4.66 -8.23
N LEU A 12 12.32 4.63 -7.68
CA LEU A 12 12.60 5.10 -6.31
C LEU A 12 12.53 6.63 -6.18
N GLU A 13 12.80 7.35 -7.27
CA GLU A 13 12.79 8.80 -7.33
C GLU A 13 11.35 9.33 -7.20
N GLU A 14 10.40 8.69 -7.89
CA GLU A 14 8.97 8.95 -7.77
C GLU A 14 8.50 8.72 -6.32
N LEU A 15 8.83 7.57 -5.71
CA LEU A 15 8.52 7.33 -4.29
C LEU A 15 9.09 8.43 -3.39
N ALA A 16 10.35 8.80 -3.59
CA ALA A 16 11.00 9.81 -2.77
C ALA A 16 10.38 11.21 -2.95
N SER A 17 9.95 11.54 -4.17
CA SER A 17 9.30 12.82 -4.47
C SER A 17 7.92 12.97 -3.80
N GLN A 18 7.25 11.85 -3.54
CA GLN A 18 5.91 11.79 -2.95
C GLN A 18 5.93 11.45 -1.44
N ILE A 19 7.06 11.60 -0.75
CA ILE A 19 7.23 11.09 0.62
C ILE A 19 6.18 11.59 1.63
N ALA A 20 5.74 12.85 1.50
CA ALA A 20 4.66 13.43 2.30
C ALA A 20 3.32 12.68 2.07
N LEU A 21 2.95 12.46 0.81
CA LEU A 21 1.79 11.66 0.42
C LEU A 21 1.90 10.23 0.93
N LEU A 22 3.08 9.61 0.83
CA LEU A 22 3.33 8.26 1.32
C LEU A 22 3.15 8.16 2.84
N ALA A 23 3.56 9.18 3.60
CA ALA A 23 3.29 9.26 5.04
C ALA A 23 1.78 9.26 5.33
N ARG A 24 1.00 10.03 4.58
CA ARG A 24 -0.48 9.99 4.69
C ARG A 24 -1.05 8.62 4.32
N CYS A 25 -0.48 7.94 3.32
CA CYS A 25 -0.87 6.57 2.96
C CYS A 25 -0.61 5.58 4.11
N VAL A 26 0.51 5.69 4.83
CA VAL A 26 0.77 4.87 6.04
C VAL A 26 -0.33 5.08 7.08
N SER A 27 -0.65 6.34 7.36
CA SER A 27 -1.70 6.68 8.32
C SER A 27 -3.07 6.13 7.88
N ALA A 28 -3.48 6.40 6.64
CA ALA A 28 -4.76 5.97 6.09
C ALA A 28 -4.93 4.44 6.03
N ALA A 29 -3.84 3.71 5.74
CA ALA A 29 -3.86 2.26 5.62
C ALA A 29 -3.89 1.56 6.98
N LEU A 30 -3.15 2.08 7.96
CA LEU A 30 -2.77 1.32 9.15
C LEU A 30 -3.35 1.86 10.44
N MET A 31 -3.78 3.12 10.50
CA MET A 31 -4.14 3.78 11.76
C MET A 31 -5.64 4.02 11.89
N ILE A 32 -6.10 3.98 13.14
CA ILE A 32 -7.46 4.31 13.60
C ILE A 32 -7.36 5.08 14.91
N SER A 33 -8.46 5.66 15.38
CA SER A 33 -8.50 6.53 16.57
C SER A 33 -7.85 5.93 17.83
N HIS A 34 -7.92 4.60 18.00
CA HIS A 34 -7.40 3.91 19.19
C HIS A 34 -6.29 2.89 18.88
N GLY A 35 -5.58 3.05 17.77
CA GLY A 35 -4.38 2.25 17.49
C GLY A 35 -4.22 1.86 16.03
N LEU A 36 -3.79 0.63 15.80
CA LEU A 36 -3.46 0.11 14.46
C LEU A 36 -4.49 -0.91 13.98
N ARG A 37 -4.82 -0.86 12.70
CA ARG A 37 -5.60 -1.88 11.97
C ARG A 37 -4.78 -3.17 11.85
N ARG A 38 -4.95 -4.10 12.79
CA ARG A 38 -4.16 -5.35 12.88
C ARG A 38 -4.37 -6.32 11.70
N ASP A 39 -5.43 -6.11 10.94
CA ASP A 39 -5.81 -6.83 9.73
C ASP A 39 -5.30 -6.17 8.45
N SER A 40 -4.60 -5.03 8.54
CA SER A 40 -4.10 -4.25 7.41
C SER A 40 -2.59 -4.26 7.35
N ASP A 41 -2.02 -4.32 6.14
CA ASP A 41 -0.61 -3.99 5.87
C ASP A 41 -0.48 -3.06 4.66
N LEU A 42 0.66 -2.38 4.59
CA LEU A 42 0.97 -1.43 3.51
C LEU A 42 2.35 -1.75 2.93
N VAL A 43 2.42 -1.74 1.61
CA VAL A 43 3.65 -1.87 0.85
C VAL A 43 3.77 -0.63 -0.03
N LEU A 44 4.94 0.00 0.00
CA LEU A 44 5.34 1.03 -0.95
C LEU A 44 6.35 0.38 -1.88
N ALA A 45 6.00 0.15 -3.15
CA ALA A 45 6.78 -0.67 -4.06
C ALA A 45 7.14 0.08 -5.33
N VAL A 46 8.33 -0.21 -5.85
CA VAL A 46 8.70 0.11 -7.23
C VAL A 46 8.29 -1.05 -8.13
N ALA A 47 7.69 -0.76 -9.28
CA ALA A 47 7.35 -1.75 -10.31
C ALA A 47 8.62 -2.53 -10.73
N GLY A 48 8.62 -3.85 -10.54
CA GLY A 48 9.81 -4.69 -10.75
C GLY A 48 11.02 -4.40 -9.84
N GLY A 49 10.87 -3.60 -8.79
CA GLY A 49 11.96 -3.07 -7.97
C GLY A 49 11.84 -3.37 -6.47
N PRO A 50 12.60 -2.66 -5.62
CA PRO A 50 12.53 -2.82 -4.17
C PRO A 50 11.24 -2.23 -3.59
N SER A 51 10.99 -2.55 -2.33
CA SER A 51 9.79 -2.12 -1.61
C SER A 51 10.04 -1.85 -0.13
N ILE A 52 9.15 -1.06 0.48
CA ILE A 52 9.08 -0.81 1.91
C ILE A 52 7.78 -1.45 2.42
N HIS A 53 7.91 -2.46 3.26
CA HIS A 53 6.78 -3.18 3.84
C HIS A 53 6.55 -2.79 5.30
N PHE A 54 5.37 -2.25 5.56
CA PHE A 54 4.84 -1.95 6.88
C PHE A 54 4.01 -3.13 7.40
N VAL A 55 4.64 -3.97 8.23
CA VAL A 55 4.03 -5.14 8.84
C VAL A 55 3.36 -4.74 10.15
N THR A 56 2.06 -4.45 10.10
CA THR A 56 1.31 -3.87 11.24
C THR A 56 1.33 -4.70 12.52
N GLN A 57 1.45 -6.02 12.42
CA GLN A 57 1.61 -6.90 13.59
C GLN A 57 2.93 -6.68 14.34
N LYS A 58 3.95 -6.15 13.66
CA LYS A 58 5.29 -5.88 14.20
C LYS A 58 5.55 -4.39 14.42
N LEU A 59 4.66 -3.50 13.98
CA LEU A 59 4.77 -2.06 14.20
C LEU A 59 4.67 -1.72 15.70
N ARG A 60 5.60 -0.89 16.17
CA ARG A 60 5.66 -0.35 17.53
C ARG A 60 6.04 1.13 17.45
N ASN A 61 5.59 1.95 18.40
CA ASN A 61 5.98 3.36 18.52
C ASN A 61 5.84 4.17 17.21
N VAL A 62 4.76 3.92 16.48
CA VAL A 62 4.43 4.69 15.27
C VAL A 62 3.34 5.67 15.64
N LEU A 63 3.57 6.95 15.37
CA LEU A 63 2.62 8.03 15.58
C LEU A 63 1.99 8.43 14.23
N PRO A 64 0.74 8.93 14.23
CA PRO A 64 0.04 9.36 13.02
C PRO A 64 0.55 10.67 12.44
N ASP A 65 1.41 11.40 13.15
CA ASP A 65 1.95 12.66 12.65
C ASP A 65 2.90 12.43 11.48
N GLU A 66 2.82 13.35 10.51
CA GLU A 66 3.59 13.27 9.28
C GLU A 66 5.10 13.31 9.54
N GLY A 67 5.56 14.13 10.49
CA GLY A 67 6.99 14.28 10.81
C GLY A 67 7.65 12.97 11.26
N SER A 68 7.01 12.23 12.17
CA SER A 68 7.50 10.93 12.63
C SER A 68 7.54 9.89 11.51
N LEU A 69 6.53 9.90 10.64
CA LEU A 69 6.45 9.00 9.50
C LEU A 69 7.47 9.34 8.40
N LEU A 70 7.72 10.62 8.15
CA LEU A 70 8.73 11.10 7.19
C LEU A 70 10.12 10.56 7.54
N GLY A 71 10.59 10.73 8.77
CA GLY A 71 11.92 10.23 9.17
C GLY A 71 12.05 8.70 9.03
N MET A 72 10.96 7.97 9.24
CA MET A 72 10.91 6.52 9.05
C MET A 72 10.98 6.14 7.57
N LEU A 73 10.23 6.84 6.71
CA LEU A 73 10.22 6.64 5.27
C LEU A 73 11.57 6.99 4.64
N GLU A 74 12.19 8.11 5.01
CA GLU A 74 13.51 8.51 4.53
C GLU A 74 14.57 7.45 4.82
N LYS A 75 14.54 6.89 6.05
CA LYS A 75 15.43 5.80 6.44
C LYS A 75 15.18 4.55 5.59
N ALA A 76 13.92 4.17 5.38
CA ALA A 76 13.58 3.00 4.58
C ALA A 76 13.95 3.18 3.08
N LEU A 77 13.71 4.36 2.51
CA LEU A 77 14.09 4.70 1.13
C LEU A 77 15.60 4.64 0.93
N ARG A 78 16.39 5.15 1.89
CA ARG A 78 17.86 5.02 1.86
C ARG A 78 18.28 3.55 1.81
N LEU A 79 17.66 2.69 2.61
CA LEU A 79 17.96 1.25 2.60
C LEU A 79 17.59 0.57 1.27
N CYS A 80 16.53 1.02 0.58
CA CYS A 80 16.20 0.54 -0.76
C CYS A 80 17.28 0.95 -1.79
N ARG A 81 17.79 2.19 -1.70
CA ARG A 81 18.85 2.70 -2.60
C ARG A 81 20.18 1.99 -2.45
N GLU A 82 20.49 1.48 -1.26
CA GLU A 82 21.72 0.71 -1.01
C GLU A 82 21.76 -0.65 -1.74
N ALA A 83 20.73 -1.01 -2.52
CA ALA A 83 20.68 -2.16 -3.43
C ALA A 83 21.14 -3.48 -2.79
N ARG A 84 20.72 -3.73 -1.54
CA ARG A 84 21.12 -4.94 -0.81
C ARG A 84 20.27 -6.15 -1.19
N ARG A 85 20.91 -7.31 -1.23
CA ARG A 85 20.26 -8.60 -1.55
C ARG A 85 19.31 -9.12 -0.47
N LEU A 86 19.37 -8.58 0.74
CA LEU A 86 18.62 -9.07 1.90
C LEU A 86 17.71 -7.98 2.47
N PRO A 87 16.52 -8.35 2.99
CA PRO A 87 15.65 -7.42 3.70
C PRO A 87 16.35 -6.73 4.87
N GLN A 88 16.13 -5.42 5.02
CA GLN A 88 16.71 -4.59 6.08
C GLN A 88 15.61 -3.90 6.89
N THR A 89 15.72 -3.94 8.21
CA THR A 89 14.74 -3.32 9.11
C THR A 89 15.06 -1.84 9.29
N ALA A 90 14.19 -0.96 8.80
CA ALA A 90 14.28 0.49 9.02
C ALA A 90 13.79 0.86 10.43
N HIS A 91 12.71 0.20 10.88
CA HIS A 91 12.08 0.42 12.18
C HIS A 91 11.32 -0.85 12.60
N SER A 92 10.88 -0.96 13.85
CA SER A 92 10.05 -2.11 14.28
C SER A 92 8.83 -2.23 13.35
N GLY A 93 8.76 -3.32 12.59
CA GLY A 93 7.70 -3.59 11.62
C GLY A 93 7.80 -2.84 10.29
N VAL A 94 8.89 -2.10 10.01
CA VAL A 94 9.14 -1.46 8.72
C VAL A 94 10.41 -2.03 8.10
N VAL A 95 10.25 -2.69 6.96
CA VAL A 95 11.31 -3.46 6.32
C VAL A 95 11.47 -3.01 4.87
N ALA A 96 12.67 -2.58 4.51
CA ALA A 96 13.07 -2.41 3.11
C ALA A 96 13.47 -3.78 2.54
N THR A 97 12.93 -4.15 1.38
CA THR A 97 13.16 -5.46 0.76
C THR A 97 13.53 -5.31 -0.71
N PRO A 98 14.28 -6.25 -1.29
CA PRO A 98 14.56 -6.27 -2.73
C PRO A 98 13.39 -6.81 -3.57
N HIS A 99 12.23 -7.07 -2.96
CA HIS A 99 11.10 -7.69 -3.62
C HIS A 99 10.15 -6.67 -4.24
N GLY A 100 9.69 -6.95 -5.46
CA GLY A 100 8.68 -6.19 -6.19
C GLY A 100 7.24 -6.56 -5.81
N VAL A 101 6.29 -5.99 -6.54
CA VAL A 101 4.85 -6.11 -6.29
C VAL A 101 4.38 -7.57 -6.30
N GLU A 102 4.96 -8.39 -7.17
CA GLU A 102 4.66 -9.82 -7.40
C GLU A 102 4.74 -10.60 -6.10
N HIS A 103 5.76 -10.30 -5.28
CA HIS A 103 5.95 -10.92 -3.98
C HIS A 103 4.78 -10.68 -3.02
N TYR A 104 4.17 -9.49 -3.10
CA TYR A 104 3.13 -9.07 -2.18
C TYR A 104 1.71 -9.39 -2.64
N VAL A 105 1.52 -9.60 -3.94
CA VAL A 105 0.26 -10.11 -4.50
C VAL A 105 0.20 -11.64 -4.52
N ALA A 106 1.35 -12.32 -4.41
CA ALA A 106 1.42 -13.77 -4.36
C ALA A 106 0.57 -14.34 -3.21
N GLY A 107 -0.25 -15.34 -3.50
CA GLY A 107 -1.14 -15.99 -2.53
C GLY A 107 -2.46 -15.27 -2.27
N PHE A 108 -2.68 -14.06 -2.79
CA PHE A 108 -3.99 -13.41 -2.71
C PHE A 108 -4.89 -13.89 -3.84
N ARG A 109 -6.06 -14.44 -3.47
CA ARG A 109 -7.12 -14.78 -4.43
C ARG A 109 -7.79 -13.54 -5.00
N TYR A 110 -8.01 -12.53 -4.16
CA TYR A 110 -8.69 -11.30 -4.53
C TYR A 110 -7.67 -10.20 -4.70
N LYS A 111 -7.46 -9.76 -5.94
CA LYS A 111 -6.52 -8.71 -6.32
C LYS A 111 -7.27 -7.64 -7.06
N PHE A 112 -7.17 -6.41 -6.59
CA PHE A 112 -7.89 -5.28 -7.14
C PHE A 112 -6.89 -4.22 -7.61
N PHE A 113 -6.98 -3.86 -8.87
CA PHE A 113 -6.22 -2.77 -9.45
C PHE A 113 -7.09 -1.52 -9.49
N LEU A 114 -6.69 -0.47 -8.78
CA LEU A 114 -7.51 0.73 -8.72
C LEU A 114 -7.40 1.51 -10.01
N SER A 115 -8.54 1.87 -10.59
CA SER A 115 -8.61 2.57 -11.87
C SER A 115 -9.84 3.49 -11.91
N THR A 116 -9.85 4.47 -12.82
CA THR A 116 -11.01 5.32 -13.11
C THR A 116 -12.16 4.56 -13.79
N SER A 117 -11.91 3.31 -14.21
CA SER A 117 -12.86 2.40 -14.82
C SER A 117 -12.78 1.00 -14.21
N GLY A 118 -13.78 0.16 -14.44
CA GLY A 118 -13.81 -1.21 -13.93
C GLY A 118 -15.06 -1.52 -13.12
N ALA A 119 -14.97 -2.54 -12.27
CA ALA A 119 -16.07 -3.02 -11.45
C ALA A 119 -16.43 -2.02 -10.33
N ASP A 120 -17.72 -1.96 -9.99
CA ASP A 120 -18.21 -1.17 -8.85
C ASP A 120 -17.60 -1.64 -7.53
N PRO A 121 -17.15 -0.71 -6.67
CA PRO A 121 -16.51 -1.03 -5.41
C PRO A 121 -17.26 -1.97 -4.49
N ARG A 122 -18.53 -1.67 -4.26
CA ARG A 122 -19.34 -2.41 -3.29
C ARG A 122 -19.63 -3.81 -3.79
N SER A 123 -20.00 -3.91 -5.06
CA SER A 123 -20.38 -5.17 -5.70
C SER A 123 -19.22 -6.16 -5.75
N ALA A 124 -17.99 -5.70 -6.02
CA ALA A 124 -16.84 -6.59 -6.06
C ALA A 124 -16.40 -7.02 -4.65
N LEU A 125 -16.43 -6.11 -3.65
CA LEU A 125 -15.97 -6.41 -2.29
C LEU A 125 -16.91 -7.32 -1.52
N GLN A 126 -18.22 -7.31 -1.81
CA GLN A 126 -19.17 -8.26 -1.23
C GLN A 126 -18.79 -9.74 -1.46
N ARG A 127 -18.00 -10.02 -2.49
CA ARG A 127 -17.57 -11.40 -2.83
C ARG A 127 -16.26 -11.80 -2.16
N VAL A 128 -15.62 -10.90 -1.41
CA VAL A 128 -14.34 -11.15 -0.74
C VAL A 128 -14.60 -11.78 0.62
N SER A 129 -14.00 -12.94 0.87
CA SER A 129 -14.28 -13.76 2.06
C SER A 129 -13.13 -13.87 3.06
N ASP A 130 -11.88 -13.57 2.66
CA ASP A 130 -10.72 -13.79 3.54
C ASP A 130 -9.67 -12.67 3.46
N ALA A 131 -8.97 -12.58 2.32
CA ALA A 131 -7.90 -11.62 2.13
C ALA A 131 -7.97 -10.96 0.75
N ALA A 132 -7.73 -9.65 0.69
CA ALA A 132 -7.64 -8.90 -0.56
C ALA A 132 -6.40 -8.01 -0.60
N VAL A 133 -5.87 -7.84 -1.80
CA VAL A 133 -4.81 -6.87 -2.10
C VAL A 133 -5.35 -5.79 -3.04
N PHE A 134 -4.99 -4.55 -2.74
CA PHE A 134 -5.38 -3.34 -3.47
C PHE A 134 -4.11 -2.67 -4.00
N LEU A 135 -4.03 -2.54 -5.32
CA LEU A 135 -2.90 -1.97 -6.05
C LEU A 135 -3.25 -0.54 -6.48
N LEU A 136 -2.50 0.43 -5.96
CA LEU A 136 -2.69 1.85 -6.16
C LEU A 136 -1.52 2.42 -6.97
N PRO A 137 -1.71 2.81 -8.25
CA PRO A 137 -0.69 3.58 -8.97
C PRO A 137 -0.43 4.94 -8.30
N LEU A 138 0.83 5.34 -8.18
CA LEU A 138 1.20 6.76 -7.96
C LEU A 138 1.07 7.59 -9.25
N SER A 139 1.35 6.96 -10.39
CA SER A 139 1.24 7.51 -11.74
C SER A 139 0.70 6.46 -12.71
N GLU A 140 0.19 6.88 -13.86
CA GLU A 140 -0.30 5.95 -14.88
C GLU A 140 0.85 5.08 -15.42
N GLU A 141 2.04 5.67 -15.54
CA GLU A 141 3.26 5.03 -16.03
C GLU A 141 3.71 3.87 -15.13
N ALA A 142 3.56 4.00 -13.80
CA ALA A 142 3.96 3.02 -12.80
C ALA A 142 3.33 1.63 -12.98
N THR A 143 2.28 1.50 -13.80
CA THR A 143 1.47 0.28 -13.91
C THR A 143 1.24 -0.17 -15.35
N SER A 144 1.89 0.51 -16.30
CA SER A 144 1.67 0.37 -17.75
C SER A 144 2.01 -1.01 -18.34
N ASN A 145 2.75 -1.87 -17.62
CA ASN A 145 3.24 -3.17 -18.11
C ASN A 145 2.92 -4.37 -17.20
N GLU A 146 2.01 -4.24 -16.25
CA GLU A 146 1.95 -5.17 -15.11
C GLU A 146 0.83 -6.23 -15.22
N GLY A 147 1.23 -7.50 -15.14
CA GLY A 147 0.41 -8.70 -15.32
C GLY A 147 -0.03 -9.37 -14.02
N TRP A 148 -0.47 -8.60 -13.02
CA TRP A 148 -0.77 -9.12 -11.67
C TRP A 148 -2.06 -9.96 -11.54
N ASP A 149 -2.81 -10.15 -12.63
CA ASP A 149 -4.12 -10.82 -12.65
C ASP A 149 -5.09 -10.15 -11.66
N ALA A 150 -5.15 -8.82 -11.71
CA ALA A 150 -5.97 -8.00 -10.84
C ALA A 150 -7.20 -7.46 -11.57
N ILE A 151 -8.35 -7.50 -10.89
CA ILE A 151 -9.60 -6.96 -11.41
C ILE A 151 -9.56 -5.43 -11.30
N LYS A 152 -9.86 -4.73 -12.39
CA LYS A 152 -9.99 -3.27 -12.36
C LYS A 152 -11.15 -2.85 -11.47
N PHE A 153 -10.88 -1.92 -10.59
CA PHE A 153 -11.74 -1.51 -9.51
C PHE A 153 -12.01 -0.02 -9.61
N LYS A 154 -13.25 0.34 -9.97
CA LYS A 154 -13.61 1.70 -10.34
C LYS A 154 -13.65 2.61 -9.12
N LEU A 155 -12.66 3.48 -9.00
CA LEU A 155 -12.57 4.52 -7.97
C LEU A 155 -12.15 5.84 -8.61
N PRO A 156 -12.49 6.99 -8.00
CA PRO A 156 -12.15 8.31 -8.53
C PRO A 156 -10.66 8.64 -8.28
N ILE A 157 -9.74 7.77 -8.71
CA ILE A 157 -8.29 7.92 -8.48
C ILE A 157 -7.65 9.10 -9.23
N GLY A 158 -8.35 9.69 -10.21
CA GLY A 158 -7.93 10.93 -10.87
C GLY A 158 -8.38 12.20 -10.14
N GLU A 159 -9.25 12.06 -9.14
CA GLU A 159 -9.77 13.17 -8.33
C GLU A 159 -9.30 13.08 -6.86
N LEU A 160 -8.90 11.89 -6.43
CA LEU A 160 -8.47 11.58 -5.07
C LEU A 160 -7.01 11.18 -5.02
N TRP A 161 -6.34 11.62 -3.97
CA TRP A 161 -5.00 11.17 -3.64
C TRP A 161 -5.02 9.71 -3.14
N PRO A 162 -3.94 8.94 -3.34
CA PRO A 162 -3.85 7.55 -2.90
C PRO A 162 -4.26 7.30 -1.44
N ASP A 163 -3.91 8.19 -0.51
CA ASP A 163 -4.30 8.09 0.91
C ASP A 163 -5.83 8.21 1.10
N GLN A 164 -6.48 9.08 0.35
CA GLN A 164 -7.94 9.23 0.37
C GLN A 164 -8.64 8.01 -0.22
N VAL A 165 -8.06 7.41 -1.26
CA VAL A 165 -8.55 6.17 -1.87
C VAL A 165 -8.43 5.00 -0.90
N ILE A 166 -7.30 4.88 -0.20
CA ILE A 166 -7.10 3.89 0.87
C ILE A 166 -8.17 4.06 1.97
N ALA A 167 -8.40 5.30 2.42
CA ALA A 167 -9.41 5.60 3.42
C ALA A 167 -10.82 5.20 2.95
N LEU A 168 -11.17 5.49 1.70
CA LEU A 168 -12.45 5.12 1.11
C LEU A 168 -12.64 3.59 1.05
N ILE A 169 -11.63 2.82 0.64
CA ILE A 169 -11.68 1.36 0.64
C ILE A 169 -11.87 0.84 2.06
N ASN A 170 -11.13 1.38 3.04
CA ASN A 170 -11.29 1.01 4.44
C ASN A 170 -12.71 1.27 4.94
N ILE A 171 -13.32 2.41 4.60
CA ILE A 171 -14.71 2.73 4.95
C ILE A 171 -15.69 1.73 4.33
N ILE A 172 -15.52 1.37 3.05
CA ILE A 172 -16.39 0.42 2.36
C ILE A 172 -16.28 -0.95 3.02
N LEU A 173 -15.06 -1.44 3.27
CA LEU A 173 -14.82 -2.73 3.92
C LEU A 173 -15.38 -2.78 5.33
N ASP A 174 -15.13 -1.75 6.13
CA ASP A 174 -15.61 -1.70 7.52
C ASP A 174 -17.16 -1.72 7.56
N ARG A 175 -17.84 -1.13 6.58
CA ARG A 175 -19.32 -1.19 6.46
C ARG A 175 -19.87 -2.53 5.97
N LEU A 176 -19.08 -3.29 5.21
CA LEU A 176 -19.47 -4.63 4.76
C LEU A 176 -19.24 -5.70 5.83
N LEU A 177 -18.34 -5.42 6.79
CA LEU A 177 -17.96 -6.33 7.88
C LEU A 177 -18.67 -6.04 9.21
N ALA A 178 -19.37 -4.91 9.30
CA ALA A 178 -20.21 -4.52 10.44
C ALA A 178 -21.59 -5.17 10.36
#